data_AF-A0A7C9AXH5-F1
#
_entry.id   AF-A0A7C9AXH5-F1
#
_cell.length_a   1.000
_cell.length_b   1.000
_cell.length_c   1.000
_cell.angle_alpha   90.00
_cell.angle_beta   90.00
_cell.angle_gamma   90.00
#
_symmetry.space_group_name_H-M   'P 1'
#
loop_
_entity.id
_entity.type
_entity.pdbx_description
1 polymer ?
#
loop_
_entity_poly.entity_id
_entity_poly.type
_entity_poly.pdbx_seq_one_letter_code
_entity_poly.pdbx_strand_id
1 'polypeptide(L)'
;GIARKLALAGYGVCAMDYPGFGLSDGLHGYIPSFDTLVDDVIEHYSKVKEKPEFCGLPSFLFGQSMGGAVALKMHLKQPSSWDGAVLLAPMCKIADDMYPPFILTQLLITLAKVLPQSKLVPERD
;
A
#
# COMPACT_ATOMS: atom_id res chain seq x y z
N GLY A 1 -14.62 -6.07 11.36
CA GLY A 1 -13.17 -6.00 11.09
C GLY A 1 -12.47 -5.09 12.08
N ILE A 2 -11.14 -4.99 11.99
CA ILE A 2 -10.32 -4.18 12.90
C ILE A 2 -10.70 -2.69 12.91
N ALA A 3 -11.02 -2.12 11.74
CA ALA A 3 -11.51 -0.75 11.60
C ALA A 3 -12.73 -0.46 12.49
N ARG A 4 -13.72 -1.37 12.54
CA ARG A 4 -14.89 -1.22 13.40
C ARG A 4 -14.53 -1.23 14.89
N LYS A 5 -13.56 -2.04 15.31
CA LYS A 5 -13.11 -2.07 16.70
C LYS A 5 -12.41 -0.77 17.09
N LEU A 6 -11.57 -0.23 16.20
CA LEU A 6 -10.93 1.07 16.41
C LEU A 6 -11.95 2.22 16.47
N ALA A 7 -12.91 2.24 15.55
CA ALA A 7 -13.98 3.25 15.58
C ALA A 7 -14.81 3.21 16.87
N LEU A 8 -15.17 2.01 17.35
CA LEU A 8 -15.87 1.85 18.63
C LEU A 8 -15.03 2.25 19.85
N ALA A 9 -13.70 2.23 19.71
CA ALA A 9 -12.77 2.70 20.74
C ALA A 9 -12.51 4.22 20.66
N GLY A 10 -13.20 4.94 19.77
CA GLY A 10 -13.13 6.40 19.66
C GLY A 10 -12.14 6.94 18.62
N TYR A 11 -11.56 6.09 17.77
CA TYR A 11 -10.63 6.52 16.73
C TYR A 11 -11.35 6.89 15.43
N GLY A 12 -10.92 7.98 14.80
CA GLY A 12 -11.19 8.21 13.37
C GLY A 12 -10.42 7.19 12.54
N VAL A 13 -11.09 6.45 11.67
CA VAL A 13 -10.47 5.43 10.81
C VAL A 13 -10.71 5.79 9.35
N CYS A 14 -9.62 5.96 8.60
CA CYS A 14 -9.65 6.14 7.16
C CYS A 14 -8.90 4.98 6.49
N ALA A 15 -9.42 4.49 5.37
CA ALA A 15 -8.79 3.49 4.53
C ALA A 15 -9.12 3.81 3.07
N MET A 16 -8.25 3.37 2.17
CA MET A 16 -8.46 3.49 0.73
C MET A 16 -8.09 2.17 0.07
N ASP A 17 -8.79 1.85 -1.01
CA ASP A 17 -8.36 0.81 -1.93
C ASP A 17 -7.26 1.39 -2.82
N TYR A 18 -6.15 0.66 -2.98
CA TYR A 18 -5.06 1.08 -3.87
C TYR A 18 -5.48 0.96 -5.35
N PRO A 19 -4.89 1.76 -6.27
CA PRO A 19 -5.11 1.56 -7.69
C PRO A 19 -4.87 0.10 -8.12
N GLY A 20 -5.83 -0.50 -8.82
CA GLY A 20 -5.82 -1.91 -9.19
C GLY A 20 -6.28 -2.88 -8.08
N PHE A 21 -6.80 -2.39 -6.95
CA PHE A 21 -7.34 -3.19 -5.86
C PHE A 21 -8.75 -2.75 -5.48
N GLY A 22 -9.53 -3.69 -4.92
CA GLY A 22 -10.85 -3.41 -4.38
C GLY A 22 -11.76 -2.71 -5.39
N LEU A 23 -12.30 -1.56 -4.98
CA LEU A 23 -13.19 -0.71 -5.78
C LEU A 23 -12.45 0.42 -6.51
N SER A 24 -11.14 0.55 -6.34
CA SER A 24 -10.35 1.58 -7.02
C SER A 24 -10.05 1.20 -8.47
N ASP A 25 -9.99 2.22 -9.33
CA ASP A 25 -9.66 2.06 -10.74
C ASP A 25 -8.25 1.47 -10.93
N GLY A 26 -8.01 0.95 -12.14
CA GLY A 26 -6.73 0.39 -12.54
C GLY A 26 -6.82 -1.09 -12.88
N LEU A 27 -5.72 -1.62 -13.39
CA LEU A 27 -5.66 -3.03 -13.74
C LEU A 27 -5.48 -3.88 -12.48
N HIS A 28 -6.32 -4.90 -12.31
CA HIS A 28 -6.36 -5.71 -11.09
C HIS A 28 -4.99 -6.31 -10.73
N GLY A 29 -4.50 -5.99 -9.54
CA GLY A 29 -3.23 -6.48 -9.00
C GLY A 29 -1.98 -5.90 -9.67
N TYR A 30 -2.11 -4.94 -10.59
CA TYR A 30 -0.97 -4.36 -11.30
C TYR A 30 -0.52 -3.05 -10.66
N ILE A 31 0.70 -3.05 -10.13
CA ILE A 31 1.35 -1.86 -9.55
C ILE A 31 2.53 -1.49 -10.45
N PRO A 32 2.41 -0.45 -11.31
CA PRO A 32 3.47 -0.09 -12.25
C PRO A 32 4.71 0.49 -11.54
N SER A 33 4.51 1.15 -10.40
CA SER A 33 5.56 1.75 -9.58
C SER A 33 5.11 1.76 -8.13
N PHE A 34 5.89 1.11 -7.26
CA PHE A 34 5.62 1.12 -5.81
C PHE A 34 5.83 2.51 -5.20
N ASP A 35 6.73 3.33 -5.76
CA ASP A 35 6.92 4.72 -5.34
C ASP A 35 5.68 5.57 -5.63
N THR A 36 5.13 5.46 -6.83
CA THR A 36 3.93 6.19 -7.23
C THR A 36 2.74 5.80 -6.38
N LEU A 37 2.56 4.49 -6.12
CA LEU A 37 1.54 4.02 -5.18
C LEU A 37 1.67 4.68 -3.81
N VAL A 38 2.89 4.76 -3.26
CA VAL A 38 3.12 5.41 -1.97
C VAL A 38 2.82 6.91 -2.02
N ASP A 39 3.18 7.59 -3.12
CA ASP A 39 2.91 9.01 -3.29
C ASP A 39 1.41 9.31 -3.35
N ASP A 40 0.63 8.47 -4.04
CA ASP A 40 -0.84 8.58 -4.09
C ASP A 40 -1.46 8.43 -2.68
N VAL A 41 -0.95 7.48 -1.88
CA VAL A 41 -1.43 7.25 -0.51
C VAL A 41 -1.03 8.41 0.41
N ILE A 42 0.18 8.98 0.25
CA ILE A 42 0.62 10.18 0.97
C ILE A 42 -0.31 11.34 0.65
N GLU A 43 -0.58 11.60 -0.62
CA GLU A 43 -1.46 12.69 -1.04
C GLU A 43 -2.86 12.54 -0.43
N HIS A 44 -3.44 11.34 -0.54
CA HIS A 44 -4.79 11.08 -0.02
C HIS A 44 -4.85 11.27 1.51
N TYR A 45 -3.95 10.65 2.26
CA TYR A 45 -3.97 10.73 3.71
C TYR A 45 -3.57 12.09 4.27
N SER A 46 -2.71 12.84 3.58
CA SER A 46 -2.39 14.23 3.98
C SER A 46 -3.64 15.11 3.88
N LYS A 47 -4.40 15.01 2.79
CA LYS A 47 -5.69 15.72 2.63
C LYS A 47 -6.71 15.31 3.68
N VAL A 48 -6.75 14.04 4.08
CA VAL A 48 -7.62 13.59 5.17
C VAL A 48 -7.21 14.24 6.49
N LYS A 49 -5.91 14.27 6.80
CA LYS A 49 -5.40 14.85 8.05
C LYS A 49 -5.63 16.37 8.15
N GLU A 50 -5.65 17.07 7.02
CA GLU A 50 -5.92 18.51 6.94
C GLU A 50 -7.39 18.89 7.20
N LYS A 51 -8.31 17.91 7.23
CA LYS A 51 -9.72 18.21 7.50
C LYS A 51 -9.90 18.78 8.91
N PRO A 52 -10.82 19.77 9.09
CA PRO A 52 -11.05 20.40 10.39
C PRO A 52 -11.37 19.42 11.52
N GLU A 53 -12.08 18.32 11.22
CA GLU A 53 -12.43 17.30 12.22
C GLU A 53 -11.22 16.49 12.75
N PHE A 54 -10.09 16.49 12.04
CA PHE A 54 -8.88 15.74 12.40
C PHE A 54 -7.68 16.64 12.74
N CYS A 55 -7.82 17.95 12.54
CA CYS A 55 -6.75 18.91 12.79
C CYS A 55 -6.30 18.88 14.26
N GLY A 56 -4.99 18.72 14.48
CA GLY A 56 -4.38 18.67 15.82
C GLY A 56 -4.55 17.36 16.58
N LEU A 57 -5.24 16.35 16.02
CA LEU A 57 -5.33 15.03 16.64
C LEU A 57 -4.09 14.18 16.33
N PRO A 58 -3.66 13.30 17.26
CA PRO A 58 -2.64 12.29 16.97
C PRO A 58 -3.07 11.37 15.82
N SER A 59 -2.13 11.10 14.92
CA SER A 59 -2.34 10.41 13.66
C SER A 59 -1.38 9.23 13.53
N PHE A 60 -1.92 8.04 13.28
CA PHE A 60 -1.16 6.79 13.25
C PHE A 60 -1.36 6.06 11.92
N LEU A 61 -0.30 5.44 11.42
CA LEU A 61 -0.38 4.54 10.27
C LEU A 61 -0.71 3.13 10.74
N PHE A 62 -1.51 2.41 9.97
CA PHE A 62 -1.79 0.99 10.20
C PHE A 62 -1.55 0.23 8.89
N GLY A 63 -0.74 -0.83 8.93
CA GLY A 63 -0.40 -1.58 7.72
C GLY A 63 -0.18 -3.07 7.98
N GLN A 64 -0.70 -3.91 7.08
CA GLN A 64 -0.50 -5.36 7.09
C GLN A 64 0.14 -5.83 5.78
N SER A 65 1.12 -6.73 5.84
CA SER A 65 1.81 -7.26 4.65
C SER A 65 2.33 -6.13 3.74
N MET A 66 1.92 -6.08 2.46
CA MET A 66 2.23 -5.01 1.53
C MET A 66 1.80 -3.63 2.05
N GLY A 67 0.65 -3.52 2.72
CA GLY A 67 0.21 -2.26 3.35
C GLY A 67 1.15 -1.80 4.47
N GLY A 68 1.86 -2.73 5.12
CA GLY A 68 2.93 -2.41 6.07
C GLY A 68 4.16 -1.83 5.38
N ALA A 69 4.51 -2.31 4.18
CA ALA A 69 5.57 -1.72 3.37
C ALA A 69 5.21 -0.30 2.90
N VAL A 70 3.96 -0.09 2.50
CA VAL A 70 3.43 1.24 2.15
C VAL A 70 3.56 2.16 3.36
N ALA A 71 3.05 1.76 4.53
CA ALA A 71 3.14 2.55 5.77
C ALA A 71 4.60 2.91 6.15
N LEU A 72 5.51 1.94 6.07
CA LEU A 72 6.94 2.18 6.32
C LEU A 72 7.54 3.18 5.32
N LYS A 73 7.30 2.99 4.03
CA LYS A 73 7.84 3.86 2.99
C LYS A 73 7.25 5.27 3.05
N MET A 74 5.97 5.40 3.40
CA MET A 74 5.34 6.69 3.71
C MET A 74 6.08 7.38 4.85
N HIS A 75 6.26 6.70 6.00
CA HIS A 75 6.97 7.29 7.13
C HIS A 75 8.40 7.71 6.78
N LEU A 76 9.13 6.94 5.97
CA LEU A 76 10.47 7.32 5.49
C LEU A 76 10.46 8.57 4.59
N LYS A 77 9.43 8.75 3.75
CA LYS A 77 9.28 9.95 2.91
C LYS A 77 8.84 11.18 3.71
N GLN A 78 8.10 10.99 4.80
CA GLN A 78 7.61 12.06 5.67
C GLN A 78 7.80 11.73 7.17
N PRO A 79 9.04 11.80 7.69
CA PRO A 79 9.40 11.29 9.02
C PRO A 79 8.65 11.94 10.18
N SER A 80 8.26 13.21 10.03
CA SER A 80 7.62 13.99 11.09
C SER A 80 6.11 14.13 10.94
N SER A 81 5.50 13.50 9.92
CA SER A 81 4.08 13.68 9.63
C SER A 81 3.16 12.74 10.41
N TRP A 82 3.69 11.70 11.06
CA TRP A 82 2.91 10.67 11.75
C TRP A 82 3.44 10.43 13.15
N ASP A 83 2.52 10.30 14.12
CA ASP A 83 2.84 10.15 15.54
C ASP A 83 3.21 8.70 15.90
N GLY A 84 2.91 7.75 15.02
CA GLY A 84 3.35 6.37 15.14
C GLY A 84 2.78 5.45 14.05
N ALA A 85 3.15 4.17 14.12
CA ALA A 85 2.68 3.15 13.20
C ALA A 85 2.40 1.81 13.91
N VAL A 86 1.35 1.12 13.48
CA VAL A 86 1.00 -0.25 13.88
C VAL A 86 1.19 -1.16 12.67
N LEU A 87 2.15 -2.08 12.75
CA LEU A 87 2.55 -2.94 11.63
C LEU A 87 2.27 -4.40 11.94
N LEU A 88 1.45 -5.05 11.12
CA LEU A 88 1.11 -6.47 11.24
C LEU A 88 1.77 -7.27 10.12
N ALA A 89 2.79 -8.06 10.46
CA ALA A 89 3.59 -8.81 9.47
C ALA A 89 3.96 -7.95 8.25
N PRO A 90 4.64 -6.79 8.44
CA PRO A 90 4.96 -5.89 7.34
C PRO A 90 5.92 -6.54 6.34
N MET A 91 5.72 -6.28 5.05
CA MET A 91 6.66 -6.69 4.00
C MET A 91 7.90 -5.78 4.04
N CYS A 92 8.90 -6.16 4.85
CA CYS A 92 10.14 -5.39 4.96
C CYS A 92 11.19 -5.75 3.89
N LYS A 93 11.16 -7.00 3.42
CA LYS A 93 12.11 -7.54 2.44
C LYS A 93 11.48 -8.77 1.78
N ILE A 94 11.81 -9.01 0.51
CA ILE A 94 11.57 -10.29 -0.16
C ILE A 94 12.78 -11.18 0.14
N ALA A 95 12.55 -12.41 0.59
CA ALA A 95 13.63 -13.32 0.94
C ALA A 95 14.53 -13.59 -0.28
N ASP A 96 15.85 -13.69 -0.06
CA ASP A 96 16.82 -13.74 -1.16
C ASP A 96 16.66 -15.01 -2.03
N ASP A 97 16.23 -16.11 -1.40
CA ASP A 97 15.90 -17.39 -2.04
C ASP A 97 14.58 -17.37 -2.83
N MET A 98 13.76 -16.33 -2.65
CA MET A 98 12.51 -16.15 -3.38
C MET A 98 12.65 -15.36 -4.67
N TYR A 99 13.82 -14.75 -4.93
CA TYR A 99 14.08 -14.08 -6.19
C TYR A 99 14.35 -15.10 -7.30
N PRO A 100 13.62 -15.05 -8.43
CA PRO A 100 14.00 -15.78 -9.62
C PRO A 100 15.40 -15.35 -10.11
N PRO A 101 16.05 -16.16 -10.97
CA PRO A 101 17.29 -15.74 -11.62
C PRO A 101 17.15 -14.36 -12.28
N PHE A 102 18.16 -13.49 -12.16
CA PHE A 102 18.10 -12.09 -12.59
C PHE A 102 17.51 -11.88 -14.00
N ILE A 103 17.95 -12.69 -14.97
CA ILE A 103 17.47 -12.61 -16.35
C ILE A 103 15.96 -12.87 -16.43
N LEU A 104 15.47 -13.88 -15.70
CA LEU A 104 14.05 -14.20 -15.63
C LEU A 104 13.28 -13.05 -14.97
N THR A 105 13.80 -12.47 -13.90
CA THR A 105 13.20 -11.29 -13.26
C THR A 105 13.06 -10.12 -14.24
N GLN A 106 14.10 -9.80 -15.02
CA GLN A 106 14.05 -8.71 -16.00
C GLN A 106 13.05 -9.00 -17.13
N LEU A 107 12.97 -10.26 -17.58
CA LEU A 107 12.00 -10.68 -18.58
C LEU A 107 10.56 -10.55 -18.05
N LEU A 108 10.30 -11.01 -16.82
CA LEU A 108 8.99 -10.90 -16.17
C LEU A 108 8.58 -9.44 -15.97
N ILE A 109 9.50 -8.57 -15.53
CA ILE A 109 9.23 -7.13 -15.39
C ILE A 109 8.91 -6.50 -16.75
N THR A 110 9.67 -6.83 -17.79
CA THR A 110 9.43 -6.31 -19.15
C THR A 110 8.09 -6.78 -19.69
N LEU A 111 7.76 -8.06 -19.54
CA LEU A 111 6.45 -8.62 -19.93
C LEU A 111 5.31 -7.92 -19.19
N ALA A 112 5.44 -7.71 -17.87
CA ALA A 112 4.43 -7.01 -17.08
C ALA A 112 4.21 -5.56 -17.57
N LYS A 113 5.25 -4.89 -18.07
CA LYS A 113 5.15 -3.53 -18.61
C LYS A 113 4.54 -3.48 -20.02
N VAL A 114 4.84 -4.46 -20.88
CA VAL A 114 4.42 -4.48 -22.29
C VAL A 114 3.04 -5.11 -22.47
N LEU A 115 2.74 -6.16 -21.70
CA LEU A 115 1.49 -6.93 -21.77
C LEU A 115 0.82 -7.01 -20.39
N PRO A 116 0.51 -5.87 -19.73
CA PRO A 116 -0.02 -5.88 -18.37
C PRO A 116 -1.35 -6.63 -18.27
N GLN A 117 -2.19 -6.55 -19.31
CA GLN A 117 -3.54 -7.15 -19.33
C GLN A 117 -3.55 -8.67 -19.58
N SER A 118 -2.45 -9.25 -20.04
CA SER A 118 -2.39 -10.69 -20.33
C SER A 118 -2.15 -11.47 -19.03
N LYS A 119 -3.16 -12.20 -18.57
CA LYS A 119 -3.03 -13.06 -17.38
C LYS A 119 -2.01 -14.17 -17.64
N LEU A 120 -0.86 -14.10 -16.98
CA LEU A 120 0.22 -15.10 -17.12
C LEU A 120 -0.07 -16.37 -16.31
N VAL A 121 -0.87 -16.23 -15.24
CA VAL A 121 -1.33 -17.35 -14.43
C VAL A 121 -2.73 -17.75 -14.94
N PRO A 122 -2.93 -18.99 -15.42
CA PRO A 122 -4.25 -19.45 -15.81
C PRO A 122 -5.16 -19.44 -14.59
N GLU A 123 -6.32 -18.77 -14.70
CA GLU A 123 -7.42 -18.99 -13.77
C GLU A 123 -7.94 -20.41 -14.02
N ARG A 124 -8.12 -21.19 -12.95
CA ARG A 124 -8.98 -22.36 -13.05
C ARG A 124 -10.40 -21.81 -13.05
N ASP A 125 -11.08 -21.95 -14.19
CA ASP A 125 -12.55 -21.81 -14.24
C ASP A 125 -13.22 -22.79 -13.27
#